data_AF-A0A4R6WHM1-F1
#
_entry.id   AF-A0A4R6WHM1-F1
#
_cell.length_a   1.000
_cell.length_b   1.000
_cell.length_c   1.000
_cell.angle_alpha   90.00
_cell.angle_beta   90.00
_cell.angle_gamma   90.00
#
_symmetry.space_group_name_H-M   'P 1'
#
loop_
_entity.id
_entity.type
_entity.pdbx_description
1 polymer ?
#
loop_
_entity_poly.entity_id
_entity_poly.type
_entity_poly.pdbx_seq_one_letter_code
_entity_poly.pdbx_strand_id
1 'polypeptide(L)'
;MKALNKMFILAAALGTLTACNSQDKKTETKKVETAAVQKTVTFADFKKIKGVDNVQEVPFQLFTKLDSVHFFVAPSKDSSSLKVARHNLDNYYGFEESGDFYAIHFSIENNISNSIEAYVLKSEFTASFDLTLKGVKLDEIRSSTYKAVDDFKNKSFDKYGSIIEVSEQDYVKASKGRIDEVMVKNPNVKLNNNKWIYIDGGQEHVIAQYENNSDEEGIFYNAYIAQSKFLNLELFQESSDAANEDYYTFYDPANGAKCDIYAVGYPQILPTKDRLSWVTSNSSVGSDFVVCKYVAQEKGQRNLLYVNFTNFKIADDKKAFWADQNTFYAAVYPLNSASASGKTQKMAFIKIQLKEGVL
;
A
#
# COMPACT_ATOMS: atom_id res chain seq x y z
N MET A 1 32.61 -24.18 55.33
CA MET A 1 34.05 -24.41 55.59
C MET A 1 34.81 -23.69 54.48
N LYS A 2 35.35 -22.49 54.69
CA LYS A 2 36.66 -22.14 55.32
C LYS A 2 37.85 -22.88 54.72
N ALA A 3 38.68 -22.15 53.95
CA ALA A 3 40.14 -21.99 54.09
C ALA A 3 40.58 -20.96 53.01
N LEU A 4 40.95 -19.71 53.31
CA LEU A 4 42.27 -19.25 53.79
C LEU A 4 43.46 -19.96 53.12
N ASN A 5 44.34 -19.23 52.43
CA ASN A 5 45.52 -18.66 53.10
C ASN A 5 46.28 -17.63 52.25
N LYS A 6 46.87 -16.68 52.98
CA LYS A 6 47.71 -15.55 52.54
C LYS A 6 49.15 -16.01 52.31
N MET A 7 49.92 -15.31 51.45
CA MET A 7 51.32 -15.03 51.76
C MET A 7 51.76 -13.68 51.19
N PHE A 8 52.27 -12.87 52.12
CA PHE A 8 52.97 -11.60 51.98
C PHE A 8 54.47 -11.93 52.06
N ILE A 9 55.31 -11.37 51.19
CA ILE A 9 56.73 -11.15 51.52
C ILE A 9 57.09 -9.72 51.14
N LEU A 10 57.47 -8.99 52.18
CA LEU A 10 58.07 -7.67 52.20
C LEU A 10 59.59 -7.86 52.14
N ALA A 11 60.31 -7.04 51.38
CA ALA A 11 61.71 -6.72 51.66
C ALA A 11 62.03 -5.30 51.18
N ALA A 12 62.40 -4.47 52.14
CA ALA A 12 62.85 -3.10 51.98
C ALA A 12 64.39 -3.04 51.97
N ALA A 13 64.95 -2.06 51.25
CA ALA A 13 66.29 -1.56 51.49
C ALA A 13 66.26 -0.02 51.41
N LEU A 14 66.85 0.60 52.44
CA LEU A 14 66.93 2.03 52.71
C LEU A 14 68.20 2.67 52.12
N GLY A 15 68.11 3.97 51.88
CA GLY A 15 69.22 4.94 51.92
C GLY A 15 69.66 5.47 50.56
N THR A 16 69.92 6.76 50.32
CA THR A 16 69.93 7.98 51.15
C THR A 16 69.82 9.21 50.24
N LEU A 17 69.35 10.30 50.84
CA LEU A 17 69.23 11.66 50.34
C LEU A 17 70.49 12.22 49.66
N THR A 18 70.32 12.90 48.53
CA THR A 18 70.90 14.22 48.30
C THR A 18 69.86 15.11 47.63
N ALA A 19 69.55 16.23 48.28
CA ALA A 19 68.75 17.30 47.72
C ALA A 19 69.67 18.21 46.89
N CYS A 20 69.25 18.56 45.68
CA CYS A 20 69.70 19.78 45.02
C CYS A 20 68.50 20.39 44.28
N ASN A 21 68.13 21.60 44.70
CA ASN A 21 67.09 22.43 44.13
C ASN A 21 67.44 22.82 42.69
N SER A 22 66.51 22.63 41.75
CA SER A 22 66.35 23.57 40.64
C SER A 22 64.92 23.54 40.12
N GLN A 23 64.30 24.69 40.29
CA GLN A 23 63.03 25.21 39.76
C GLN A 23 62.54 24.59 38.44
N ASP A 24 61.24 24.32 38.45
CA ASP A 24 60.26 24.40 37.36
C ASP A 24 60.78 24.60 35.93
N LYS A 25 60.74 23.51 35.15
CA LYS A 25 60.34 23.59 33.75
C LYS A 25 59.27 22.54 33.48
N LYS A 26 58.03 23.02 33.31
CA LYS A 26 56.94 22.27 32.69
C LYS A 26 57.41 21.86 31.29
N THR A 27 57.72 20.59 31.11
CA THR A 27 57.74 19.99 29.77
C THR A 27 56.30 19.58 29.49
N GLU A 28 55.59 20.43 28.73
CA GLU A 28 54.35 20.05 28.08
C GLU A 28 54.64 18.85 27.18
N THR A 29 54.33 17.65 27.66
CA THR A 29 54.10 16.51 26.79
C THR A 29 52.85 16.85 26.00
N LYS A 30 53.02 17.45 24.81
CA LYS A 30 52.00 17.50 23.77
C LYS A 30 51.56 16.06 23.51
N LYS A 31 50.49 15.65 24.19
CA LYS A 31 49.56 14.67 23.65
C LYS A 31 49.10 15.29 22.34
N VAL A 32 49.66 14.81 21.24
CA VAL A 32 49.05 15.01 19.94
C VAL A 32 47.74 14.24 20.03
N GLU A 33 46.69 14.92 20.50
CA GLU A 33 45.35 14.56 20.12
C GLU A 33 45.35 14.69 18.60
N THR A 34 45.45 13.53 17.94
CA THR A 34 45.05 13.40 16.55
C THR A 34 43.58 13.79 16.55
N ALA A 35 43.30 15.08 16.36
CA ALA A 35 42.01 15.54 15.93
C ALA A 35 41.74 14.76 14.64
N ALA A 36 40.90 13.73 14.74
CA ALA A 36 40.39 13.04 13.58
C ALA A 36 39.67 14.11 12.77
N VAL A 37 40.34 14.63 11.75
CA VAL A 37 39.72 15.50 10.76
C VAL A 37 38.62 14.64 10.17
N GLN A 38 37.39 14.92 10.59
CA GLN A 38 36.21 14.22 10.12
C GLN A 38 36.16 14.47 8.62
N LYS A 39 36.61 13.50 7.82
CA LYS A 39 36.65 13.61 6.37
C LYS A 39 35.25 13.97 5.92
N THR A 40 35.09 15.12 5.25
CA THR A 40 33.80 15.50 4.66
C THR A 40 33.43 14.42 3.64
N VAL A 41 32.43 13.61 3.98
CA VAL A 41 31.90 12.56 3.11
C VAL A 41 31.11 13.25 2.01
N THR A 42 31.27 12.80 0.78
CA THR A 42 30.52 13.27 -0.39
C THR A 42 29.94 12.07 -1.13
N PHE A 43 29.04 12.30 -2.08
CA PHE A 43 28.50 11.21 -2.92
C PHE A 43 29.58 10.43 -3.68
N ALA A 44 30.76 11.01 -3.92
CA ALA A 44 31.88 10.33 -4.57
C ALA A 44 32.51 9.23 -3.70
N ASP A 45 32.28 9.24 -2.39
CA ASP A 45 32.79 8.23 -1.45
C ASP A 45 31.91 6.96 -1.41
N PHE A 46 30.76 6.95 -2.09
CA PHE A 46 29.86 5.81 -2.16
C PHE A 46 30.15 4.95 -3.40
N LYS A 47 29.85 3.65 -3.32
CA LYS A 47 30.00 2.72 -4.44
C LYS A 47 29.02 3.10 -5.54
N LYS A 48 29.54 3.37 -6.74
CA LYS A 48 28.69 3.57 -7.94
C LYS A 48 28.03 2.27 -8.34
N ILE A 49 26.76 2.35 -8.72
CA ILE A 49 25.97 1.20 -9.18
C ILE A 49 25.10 1.60 -10.38
N LYS A 50 24.60 0.61 -11.12
CA LYS A 50 23.54 0.83 -12.09
C LYS A 50 22.28 1.24 -11.32
N GLY A 51 21.67 2.38 -11.68
CA GLY A 51 20.41 2.80 -11.09
C GLY A 51 19.25 1.86 -11.44
N VAL A 52 18.13 2.05 -10.76
CA VAL A 52 16.89 1.30 -11.00
C VAL A 52 16.24 1.81 -12.28
N ASP A 53 16.24 0.98 -13.31
CA ASP A 53 15.55 1.20 -14.59
C ASP A 53 14.11 0.67 -14.57
N ASN A 54 13.87 -0.45 -13.90
CA ASN A 54 12.54 -1.02 -13.70
C ASN A 54 12.19 -1.13 -12.21
N VAL A 55 11.23 -0.32 -11.75
CA VAL A 55 10.78 -0.34 -10.33
C VAL A 55 10.12 -1.65 -9.92
N GLN A 56 9.68 -2.48 -10.88
CA GLN A 56 9.10 -3.80 -10.60
C GLN A 56 10.17 -4.83 -10.21
N GLU A 57 11.45 -4.58 -10.51
CA GLU A 57 12.57 -5.47 -10.17
C GLU A 57 13.19 -5.12 -8.81
N VAL A 58 12.71 -4.04 -8.18
CA VAL A 58 13.18 -3.62 -6.86
C VAL A 58 12.63 -4.58 -5.78
N PRO A 59 13.48 -5.12 -4.89
CA PRO A 59 13.03 -6.00 -3.83
C PRO A 59 11.98 -5.35 -2.91
N PHE A 60 12.21 -4.13 -2.42
CA PHE A 60 11.24 -3.37 -1.63
C PHE A 60 11.50 -1.87 -1.68
N GLN A 61 10.48 -1.06 -1.37
CA GLN A 61 10.61 0.39 -1.26
C GLN A 61 10.72 0.81 0.21
N LEU A 62 11.42 1.92 0.45
CA LEU A 62 11.58 2.50 1.77
C LEU A 62 10.92 3.88 1.85
N PHE A 63 10.29 4.14 2.99
CA PHE A 63 9.60 5.40 3.27
C PHE A 63 10.18 6.04 4.52
N THR A 64 10.30 7.36 4.50
CA THR A 64 10.69 8.13 5.69
C THR A 64 9.78 9.34 5.85
N LYS A 65 9.58 9.76 7.10
CA LYS A 65 8.90 11.03 7.44
C LYS A 65 9.90 12.11 7.83
N LEU A 66 11.20 11.82 7.81
CA LEU A 66 12.25 12.76 8.17
C LEU A 66 12.57 13.69 7.00
N ASP A 67 12.88 14.95 7.31
CA ASP A 67 13.31 15.95 6.32
C ASP A 67 14.75 15.72 5.84
N SER A 68 15.50 14.89 6.56
CA SER A 68 16.85 14.49 6.21
C SER A 68 17.18 13.13 6.82
N VAL A 69 18.01 12.36 6.14
CA VAL A 69 18.42 11.01 6.51
C VAL A 69 19.93 10.85 6.40
N HIS A 70 20.48 9.80 6.99
CA HIS A 70 21.91 9.51 6.92
C HIS A 70 22.18 8.37 5.96
N PHE A 71 23.06 8.62 5.00
CA PHE A 71 23.61 7.62 4.10
C PHE A 71 24.98 7.21 4.62
N PHE A 72 25.17 5.94 4.90
CA PHE A 72 26.42 5.37 5.39
C PHE A 72 27.13 4.65 4.24
N VAL A 73 28.47 4.75 4.18
CA VAL A 73 29.27 4.05 3.15
C VAL A 73 29.41 2.54 3.40
N ALA A 74 29.05 2.09 4.61
CA ALA A 74 29.03 0.69 5.02
C ALA A 74 27.94 0.49 6.10
N PRO A 75 27.41 -0.73 6.32
CA PRO A 75 26.34 -1.01 7.29
C PRO A 75 26.85 -1.03 8.74
N SER A 76 27.40 0.08 9.20
CA SER A 76 27.89 0.27 10.57
C SER A 76 27.65 1.70 11.03
N LYS A 77 27.24 1.88 12.29
CA LYS A 77 27.01 3.21 12.90
C LYS A 77 28.31 4.02 13.06
N ASP A 78 29.45 3.33 13.09
CA ASP A 78 30.79 3.96 13.15
C ASP A 78 31.32 4.31 11.75
N SER A 79 30.59 3.95 10.69
CA SER A 79 30.97 4.26 9.32
C SER A 79 30.79 5.75 9.02
N SER A 80 31.59 6.23 8.07
CA SER A 80 31.43 7.57 7.52
C SER A 80 30.03 7.73 6.92
N SER A 81 29.35 8.84 7.23
CA SER A 81 28.00 9.12 6.74
C SER A 81 27.88 10.51 6.12
N LEU A 82 26.95 10.60 5.17
CA LEU A 82 26.51 11.83 4.54
C LEU A 82 25.06 12.08 4.96
N LYS A 83 24.79 13.26 5.54
CA LYS A 83 23.43 13.70 5.79
C LYS A 83 22.82 14.22 4.49
N VAL A 84 21.75 13.59 4.03
CA VAL A 84 21.07 13.91 2.78
C VAL A 84 19.72 14.53 3.12
N ALA A 85 19.44 15.72 2.59
CA ALA A 85 18.11 16.32 2.67
C ALA A 85 17.15 15.54 1.77
N ARG A 86 15.94 15.28 2.27
CA ARG A 86 14.91 14.59 1.50
C ARG A 86 14.20 15.57 0.59
N HIS A 87 14.07 15.20 -0.69
CA HIS A 87 13.20 15.85 -1.65
C HIS A 87 11.95 15.01 -1.93
N ASN A 88 10.86 15.66 -2.34
CA ASN A 88 9.57 14.99 -2.58
C ASN A 88 9.61 13.95 -3.72
N LEU A 89 10.59 14.08 -4.62
CA LEU A 89 10.76 13.18 -5.76
C LEU A 89 11.82 12.09 -5.50
N ASP A 90 12.43 12.07 -4.31
CA ASP A 90 13.43 11.06 -3.97
C ASP A 90 12.75 9.71 -3.77
N ASN A 91 13.30 8.71 -4.45
CA ASN A 91 12.87 7.32 -4.32
C ASN A 91 13.98 6.51 -3.64
N TYR A 92 13.62 5.76 -2.60
CA TYR A 92 14.54 4.92 -1.84
C TYR A 92 14.23 3.45 -2.11
N TYR A 93 15.01 2.84 -3.00
CA TYR A 93 14.84 1.44 -3.41
C TYR A 93 15.76 0.55 -2.58
N GLY A 94 15.17 -0.31 -1.75
CA GLY A 94 15.89 -1.25 -0.89
C GLY A 94 16.16 -2.58 -1.58
N PHE A 95 17.38 -3.11 -1.37
CA PHE A 95 17.85 -4.36 -1.98
C PHE A 95 18.17 -5.43 -0.95
N GLU A 96 18.80 -5.06 0.17
CA GLU A 96 19.20 -5.99 1.22
C GLU A 96 18.96 -5.41 2.61
N GLU A 97 18.77 -6.30 3.59
CA GLU A 97 18.72 -5.97 5.01
C GLU A 97 20.01 -6.45 5.68
N SER A 98 20.71 -5.59 6.43
CA SER A 98 21.92 -5.96 7.16
C SER A 98 21.95 -5.31 8.54
N GLY A 99 21.66 -6.11 9.58
CA GLY A 99 21.53 -5.62 10.94
C GLY A 99 20.52 -4.48 11.05
N ASP A 100 20.99 -3.32 11.53
CA ASP A 100 20.21 -2.07 11.70
C ASP A 100 20.05 -1.26 10.40
N PHE A 101 20.50 -1.79 9.25
CA PHE A 101 20.54 -1.07 7.99
C PHE A 101 19.71 -1.72 6.88
N TYR A 102 19.27 -0.90 5.94
CA TYR A 102 18.89 -1.29 4.58
C TYR A 102 19.99 -0.86 3.61
N ALA A 103 20.37 -1.73 2.68
CA ALA A 103 21.12 -1.33 1.50
C ALA A 103 20.15 -0.76 0.46
N ILE A 104 20.45 0.42 -0.07
CA ILE A 104 19.63 1.10 -1.06
C ILE A 104 20.41 1.41 -2.34
N HIS A 105 19.71 1.42 -3.47
CA HIS A 105 20.20 2.08 -4.67
C HIS A 105 19.51 3.43 -4.78
N PHE A 106 20.29 4.50 -4.73
CA PHE A 106 19.80 5.88 -4.78
C PHE A 106 20.33 6.59 -6.01
N SER A 107 19.42 7.15 -6.82
CA SER A 107 19.76 7.97 -7.98
C SER A 107 19.88 9.43 -7.56
N ILE A 108 21.09 9.97 -7.64
CA ILE A 108 21.35 11.36 -7.28
C ILE A 108 20.64 12.25 -8.29
N GLU A 109 19.84 13.20 -7.80
CA GLU A 109 19.03 14.11 -8.62
C GLU A 109 18.10 13.37 -9.61
N ASN A 110 17.64 12.17 -9.24
CA ASN A 110 16.82 11.29 -10.09
C ASN A 110 17.48 10.91 -11.43
N ASN A 111 18.81 10.93 -11.49
CA ASN A 111 19.57 10.47 -12.66
C ASN A 111 20.02 9.02 -12.47
N ILE A 112 19.38 8.08 -13.17
CA ILE A 112 19.65 6.63 -13.10
C ILE A 112 21.13 6.31 -13.41
N SER A 113 21.74 7.04 -14.36
CA SER A 113 23.16 6.87 -14.71
C SER A 113 24.12 7.38 -13.63
N ASN A 114 23.63 8.13 -12.65
CA ASN A 114 24.37 8.63 -11.51
C ASN A 114 23.78 8.09 -10.20
N SER A 115 23.88 6.77 -10.04
CA SER A 115 23.35 6.07 -8.86
C SER A 115 24.45 5.50 -7.98
N ILE A 116 24.17 5.45 -6.68
CA ILE A 116 25.05 4.92 -5.65
C ILE A 116 24.36 3.83 -4.85
N GLU A 117 25.15 2.92 -4.32
CA GLU A 117 24.78 2.05 -3.21
C GLU A 117 25.08 2.79 -1.91
N ALA A 118 24.07 2.92 -1.04
CA ALA A 118 24.21 3.50 0.29
C ALA A 118 23.52 2.61 1.32
N TYR A 119 23.92 2.74 2.59
CA TYR A 119 23.26 2.08 3.70
C TYR A 119 22.49 3.10 4.52
N VAL A 120 21.23 2.83 4.82
CA VAL A 120 20.36 3.72 5.62
C VAL A 120 19.83 3.00 6.85
N LEU A 121 19.60 3.73 7.93
CA LEU A 121 19.15 3.14 9.19
C LEU A 121 17.67 2.72 9.13
N LYS A 122 17.37 1.54 9.66
CA LYS A 122 15.99 1.07 9.89
C LYS A 122 15.21 1.94 10.88
N SER A 123 15.88 2.74 11.70
CA SER A 123 15.23 3.72 12.58
C SER A 123 14.80 4.99 11.84
N GLU A 124 15.36 5.26 10.66
CA GLU A 124 15.04 6.44 9.84
C GLU A 124 14.06 6.12 8.70
N PHE A 125 13.92 4.84 8.37
CA PHE A 125 13.09 4.34 7.27
C PHE A 125 12.16 3.23 7.71
N THR A 126 11.01 3.14 7.07
CA THR A 126 10.07 2.02 7.18
C THR A 126 9.97 1.35 5.82
N ALA A 127 10.21 0.04 5.77
CA ALA A 127 10.03 -0.72 4.54
C ALA A 127 8.55 -0.84 4.18
N SER A 128 8.26 -0.96 2.88
CA SER A 128 6.89 -1.05 2.36
C SER A 128 6.05 -2.13 3.04
N PHE A 129 6.65 -3.29 3.33
CA PHE A 129 5.98 -4.42 3.99
C PHE A 129 5.75 -4.23 5.50
N ASP A 130 6.43 -3.26 6.13
CA ASP A 130 6.28 -2.90 7.55
C ASP A 130 5.35 -1.68 7.75
N LEU A 131 4.85 -1.08 6.67
CA LEU A 131 3.93 0.03 6.75
C LEU A 131 2.62 -0.38 7.46
N THR A 132 2.02 0.60 8.14
CA THR A 132 0.72 0.47 8.81
C THR A 132 -0.11 1.72 8.57
N LEU A 133 -1.42 1.66 8.77
CA LEU A 133 -2.29 2.85 8.68
C LEU A 133 -2.13 3.78 9.90
N LYS A 134 -1.27 3.44 10.87
CA LYS A 134 -1.09 4.22 12.09
C LYS A 134 -0.55 5.61 11.78
N GLY A 135 -1.34 6.62 12.12
CA GLY A 135 -1.00 8.03 11.85
C GLY A 135 -1.09 8.41 10.37
N VAL A 136 -1.74 7.59 9.55
CA VAL A 136 -2.13 7.93 8.19
C VAL A 136 -3.44 8.72 8.24
N LYS A 137 -3.53 9.79 7.45
CA LYS A 137 -4.73 10.62 7.33
C LYS A 137 -5.72 9.97 6.37
N LEU A 138 -6.52 9.04 6.89
CA LEU A 138 -7.45 8.23 6.10
C LEU A 138 -8.57 9.04 5.45
N ASP A 139 -8.98 10.15 6.06
CA ASP A 139 -10.04 11.03 5.57
C ASP A 139 -9.58 11.93 4.41
N GLU A 140 -8.30 11.95 4.08
CA GLU A 140 -7.79 12.80 3.01
C GLU A 140 -8.21 12.30 1.63
N ILE A 141 -8.89 13.17 0.89
CA ILE A 141 -9.40 12.89 -0.45
C ILE A 141 -8.81 13.87 -1.45
N ARG A 142 -8.59 13.41 -2.68
CA ARG A 142 -8.16 14.27 -3.79
C ARG A 142 -9.35 15.03 -4.37
N SER A 143 -10.48 14.36 -4.48
CA SER A 143 -11.72 14.88 -5.08
C SER A 143 -12.90 14.03 -4.65
N SER A 144 -14.09 14.57 -4.88
CA SER A 144 -15.34 13.84 -4.75
C SER A 144 -16.37 14.35 -5.75
N THR A 145 -17.36 13.51 -6.04
CA THR A 145 -18.56 13.91 -6.77
C THR A 145 -19.76 13.48 -5.92
N TYR A 146 -20.66 14.40 -5.62
CA TYR A 146 -21.84 14.12 -4.83
C TYR A 146 -23.09 14.62 -5.54
N LYS A 147 -24.02 13.71 -5.87
CA LYS A 147 -25.25 14.03 -6.64
C LYS A 147 -24.94 14.85 -7.91
N ALA A 148 -23.96 14.39 -8.68
CA ALA A 148 -23.46 15.02 -9.90
C ALA A 148 -22.80 16.42 -9.72
N VAL A 149 -22.40 16.77 -8.49
CA VAL A 149 -21.63 17.99 -8.22
C VAL A 149 -20.21 17.61 -7.83
N ASP A 150 -19.26 18.01 -8.66
CA ASP A 150 -17.84 17.77 -8.42
C ASP A 150 -17.26 18.75 -7.40
N ASP A 151 -16.37 18.25 -6.56
CA ASP A 151 -15.65 19.01 -5.54
C ASP A 151 -14.17 18.62 -5.56
N PHE A 152 -13.37 19.48 -6.19
CA PHE A 152 -11.91 19.37 -6.23
C PHE A 152 -11.24 20.25 -5.19
N LYS A 153 -11.99 21.02 -4.38
CA LYS A 153 -11.41 21.98 -3.43
C LYS A 153 -11.32 21.39 -2.03
N ASN A 154 -12.38 20.72 -1.57
CA ASN A 154 -12.39 20.10 -0.25
C ASN A 154 -11.59 18.79 -0.29
N LYS A 155 -10.54 18.73 0.54
CA LYS A 155 -9.59 17.59 0.60
C LYS A 155 -9.83 16.65 1.78
N SER A 156 -11.03 16.68 2.36
CA SER A 156 -11.42 15.80 3.47
C SER A 156 -12.77 15.15 3.21
N PHE A 157 -12.87 13.87 3.58
CA PHE A 157 -14.07 13.05 3.53
C PHE A 157 -15.11 13.43 4.59
N ASP A 158 -14.75 14.26 5.57
CA ASP A 158 -15.61 14.67 6.68
C ASP A 158 -16.98 15.22 6.25
N LYS A 159 -17.07 15.79 5.05
CA LYS A 159 -18.34 16.25 4.46
C LYS A 159 -19.36 15.12 4.30
N TYR A 160 -18.90 13.91 3.97
CA TYR A 160 -19.74 12.76 3.61
C TYR A 160 -19.79 11.70 4.71
N GLY A 161 -18.79 11.65 5.58
CA GLY A 161 -18.68 10.55 6.54
C GLY A 161 -17.43 10.64 7.40
N SER A 162 -17.09 9.53 8.01
CA SER A 162 -15.82 9.31 8.69
C SER A 162 -15.21 8.00 8.20
N ILE A 163 -13.88 7.91 8.24
CA ILE A 163 -13.14 6.70 7.92
C ILE A 163 -12.11 6.45 9.02
N ILE A 164 -12.04 5.22 9.51
CA ILE A 164 -11.10 4.82 10.56
C ILE A 164 -10.48 3.46 10.23
N GLU A 165 -9.27 3.23 10.72
CA GLU A 165 -8.70 1.88 10.82
C GLU A 165 -9.45 1.10 11.91
N VAL A 166 -9.72 -0.17 11.65
CA VAL A 166 -10.33 -1.09 12.61
C VAL A 166 -9.47 -2.34 12.77
N SER A 167 -9.63 -3.04 13.89
CA SER A 167 -8.95 -4.31 14.09
C SER A 167 -9.49 -5.39 13.12
N GLU A 168 -8.65 -6.38 12.80
CA GLU A 168 -9.09 -7.57 12.06
C GLU A 168 -10.26 -8.28 12.76
N GLN A 169 -10.23 -8.32 14.10
CA GLN A 169 -11.29 -8.93 14.90
C GLN A 169 -12.63 -8.21 14.69
N ASP A 170 -12.64 -6.88 14.69
CA ASP A 170 -13.85 -6.08 14.46
C ASP A 170 -14.36 -6.24 13.02
N TYR A 171 -13.44 -6.25 12.05
CA TYR A 171 -13.75 -6.48 10.65
C TYR A 171 -14.39 -7.87 10.43
N VAL A 172 -13.79 -8.94 10.99
CA VAL A 172 -14.31 -10.31 10.91
C VAL A 172 -15.64 -10.46 11.66
N LYS A 173 -15.82 -9.73 12.76
CA LYS A 173 -17.10 -9.70 13.48
C LYS A 173 -18.18 -9.04 12.63
N ALA A 174 -17.87 -7.92 11.98
CA ALA A 174 -18.80 -7.21 11.11
C ALA A 174 -19.16 -8.02 9.86
N SER A 175 -18.20 -8.75 9.26
CA SER A 175 -18.44 -9.52 8.04
C SER A 175 -19.45 -10.66 8.23
N LYS A 176 -19.56 -11.20 9.44
CA LYS A 176 -20.59 -12.21 9.80
C LYS A 176 -22.01 -11.64 9.82
N GLY A 177 -22.15 -10.32 9.98
CA GLY A 177 -23.43 -9.61 10.04
C GLY A 177 -23.67 -8.70 8.83
N ARG A 178 -22.92 -8.91 7.73
CA ARG A 178 -23.08 -8.12 6.50
C ARG A 178 -24.51 -8.21 5.95
N ILE A 179 -25.00 -7.12 5.36
CA ILE A 179 -26.38 -7.01 4.84
C ILE A 179 -26.46 -6.80 3.34
N ASP A 180 -25.30 -6.64 2.69
CA ASP A 180 -25.19 -6.67 1.25
C ASP A 180 -25.36 -8.10 0.71
N GLU A 181 -25.70 -8.17 -0.57
CA GLU A 181 -25.98 -9.41 -1.25
C GLU A 181 -24.72 -10.27 -1.37
N VAL A 182 -24.84 -11.53 -0.97
CA VAL A 182 -23.85 -12.56 -1.30
C VAL A 182 -24.23 -13.15 -2.66
N MET A 183 -23.50 -12.73 -3.69
CA MET A 183 -23.68 -13.25 -5.04
C MET A 183 -23.10 -14.66 -5.15
N VAL A 184 -23.86 -15.58 -5.75
CA VAL A 184 -23.49 -17.00 -5.92
C VAL A 184 -23.63 -17.39 -7.38
N LYS A 185 -22.85 -18.36 -7.83
CA LYS A 185 -22.96 -18.86 -9.21
C LYS A 185 -24.34 -19.47 -9.46
N ASN A 186 -24.95 -19.09 -10.57
CA ASN A 186 -26.15 -19.72 -11.09
C ASN A 186 -25.77 -21.03 -11.80
N PRO A 187 -26.25 -22.20 -11.32
CA PRO A 187 -25.93 -23.49 -11.95
C PRO A 187 -26.51 -23.64 -13.37
N ASN A 188 -27.47 -22.79 -13.75
CA ASN A 188 -28.05 -22.76 -15.08
C ASN A 188 -27.19 -22.01 -16.10
N VAL A 189 -26.14 -21.32 -15.66
CA VAL A 189 -25.18 -20.64 -16.56
C VAL A 189 -23.99 -21.56 -16.81
N LYS A 190 -23.72 -21.84 -18.09
CA LYS A 190 -22.64 -22.75 -18.51
C LYS A 190 -21.88 -22.18 -19.71
N LEU A 191 -20.59 -22.46 -19.78
CA LEU A 191 -19.78 -22.20 -20.97
C LEU A 191 -19.92 -23.37 -21.94
N ASN A 192 -20.36 -23.10 -23.17
CA ASN A 192 -20.47 -24.08 -24.24
C ASN A 192 -20.06 -23.43 -25.57
N ASN A 193 -19.15 -24.05 -26.31
CA ASN A 193 -18.68 -23.57 -27.63
C ASN A 193 -18.36 -22.06 -27.65
N ASN A 194 -17.56 -21.60 -26.70
CA ASN A 194 -17.15 -20.19 -26.55
C ASN A 194 -18.29 -19.20 -26.20
N LYS A 195 -19.45 -19.71 -25.78
CA LYS A 195 -20.61 -18.89 -25.39
C LYS A 195 -21.05 -19.23 -23.98
N TRP A 196 -21.34 -18.19 -23.20
CA TRP A 196 -22.06 -18.34 -21.96
C TRP A 196 -23.54 -18.50 -22.27
N ILE A 197 -24.12 -19.60 -21.82
CA ILE A 197 -25.50 -19.98 -22.06
C ILE A 197 -26.22 -20.07 -20.72
N TYR A 198 -27.41 -19.50 -20.64
CA TYR A 198 -28.37 -19.67 -19.56
C TYR A 198 -29.43 -20.70 -19.98
N ILE A 199 -29.76 -21.64 -19.08
CA ILE A 199 -30.77 -22.68 -19.33
C ILE A 199 -31.99 -22.40 -18.47
N ASP A 200 -33.14 -22.14 -19.11
CA ASP A 200 -34.43 -21.97 -18.44
C ASP A 200 -35.45 -22.96 -18.98
N GLY A 201 -35.98 -23.84 -18.13
CA GLY A 201 -36.98 -24.83 -18.55
C GLY A 201 -36.56 -25.71 -19.73
N GLY A 202 -35.25 -25.89 -19.97
CA GLY A 202 -34.70 -26.62 -21.11
C GLY A 202 -34.46 -25.78 -22.38
N GLN A 203 -34.79 -24.49 -22.36
CA GLN A 203 -34.43 -23.54 -23.41
C GLN A 203 -33.06 -22.93 -23.13
N GLU A 204 -32.24 -22.83 -24.18
CA GLU A 204 -30.91 -22.23 -24.13
C GLU A 204 -30.95 -20.77 -24.60
N HIS A 205 -30.44 -19.88 -23.76
CA HIS A 205 -30.32 -18.45 -24.04
C HIS A 205 -28.83 -18.08 -24.05
N VAL A 206 -28.33 -17.52 -25.15
CA VAL A 206 -26.95 -17.02 -25.21
C VAL A 206 -26.89 -15.70 -24.45
N ILE A 207 -26.02 -15.61 -23.45
CA ILE A 207 -25.85 -14.42 -22.60
C ILE A 207 -24.74 -13.52 -23.15
N ALA A 208 -23.56 -14.10 -23.35
CA ALA A 208 -22.35 -13.40 -23.78
C ALA A 208 -21.41 -14.38 -24.49
N GLN A 209 -20.49 -13.85 -25.31
CA GLN A 209 -19.36 -14.64 -25.80
C GLN A 209 -18.24 -14.62 -24.76
N TYR A 210 -17.58 -15.76 -24.54
CA TYR A 210 -16.41 -15.81 -23.66
C TYR A 210 -15.27 -14.99 -24.25
N GLU A 211 -15.05 -15.09 -25.56
CA GLU A 211 -14.09 -14.28 -26.30
C GLU A 211 -14.87 -13.57 -27.42
N ASN A 212 -14.80 -12.24 -27.45
CA ASN A 212 -15.45 -11.42 -28.49
C ASN A 212 -14.45 -11.11 -29.60
N ASN A 213 -14.94 -10.87 -30.82
CA ASN A 213 -14.08 -10.59 -31.96
C ASN A 213 -13.34 -9.25 -31.77
N SER A 214 -12.03 -9.27 -32.08
CA SER A 214 -11.11 -8.14 -32.02
C SER A 214 -11.68 -6.86 -32.62
N ASP A 215 -11.56 -5.76 -31.87
CA ASP A 215 -11.60 -4.39 -32.38
C ASP A 215 -10.21 -3.73 -32.23
N GLU A 216 -10.12 -2.42 -32.42
CA GLU A 216 -8.87 -1.64 -32.26
C GLU A 216 -8.34 -1.66 -30.80
N GLU A 217 -9.16 -2.09 -29.83
CA GLU A 217 -8.88 -2.12 -28.40
C GLU A 217 -8.57 -3.55 -27.87
N GLY A 218 -8.31 -4.49 -28.78
CA GLY A 218 -7.84 -5.85 -28.46
C GLY A 218 -8.95 -6.90 -28.45
N ILE A 219 -8.67 -8.03 -27.81
CA ILE A 219 -9.61 -9.14 -27.63
C ILE A 219 -10.24 -9.02 -26.26
N PHE A 220 -11.57 -8.92 -26.22
CA PHE A 220 -12.33 -8.87 -24.98
C PHE A 220 -12.75 -10.27 -24.53
N TYR A 221 -12.60 -10.52 -23.24
CA TYR A 221 -12.98 -11.76 -22.58
C TYR A 221 -14.06 -11.50 -21.54
N ASN A 222 -15.07 -12.37 -21.48
CA ASN A 222 -16.09 -12.35 -20.44
C ASN A 222 -15.96 -13.61 -19.57
N ALA A 223 -15.65 -13.44 -18.29
CA ALA A 223 -15.62 -14.51 -17.30
C ALA A 223 -16.88 -14.46 -16.43
N TYR A 224 -17.63 -15.56 -16.36
CA TYR A 224 -18.81 -15.62 -15.50
C TYR A 224 -18.42 -15.62 -14.01
N ILE A 225 -18.97 -14.67 -13.25
CA ILE A 225 -18.68 -14.49 -11.84
C ILE A 225 -19.77 -15.12 -10.97
N ALA A 226 -21.01 -14.61 -11.08
CA ALA A 226 -22.12 -14.99 -10.20
C ALA A 226 -23.45 -14.43 -10.71
N GLN A 227 -24.53 -14.69 -9.97
CA GLN A 227 -25.83 -14.06 -10.14
C GLN A 227 -26.10 -13.08 -8.98
N SER A 228 -26.66 -11.91 -9.30
CA SER A 228 -27.41 -11.11 -8.33
C SER A 228 -28.88 -11.52 -8.38
N LYS A 229 -29.36 -12.12 -7.29
CA LYS A 229 -30.77 -12.44 -7.08
C LYS A 229 -31.61 -11.19 -6.90
N PHE A 230 -31.06 -10.17 -6.25
CA PHE A 230 -31.77 -8.91 -6.06
C PHE A 230 -32.05 -8.20 -7.38
N LEU A 231 -31.03 -8.07 -8.23
CA LEU A 231 -31.16 -7.45 -9.55
C LEU A 231 -31.81 -8.40 -10.57
N ASN A 232 -31.79 -9.71 -10.29
CA ASN A 232 -32.12 -10.77 -11.24
C ASN A 232 -31.27 -10.69 -12.53
N LEU A 233 -29.96 -10.50 -12.35
CA LEU A 233 -28.98 -10.34 -13.44
C LEU A 233 -27.78 -11.25 -13.21
N GLU A 234 -27.14 -11.66 -14.31
CA GLU A 234 -25.89 -12.40 -14.32
C GLU A 234 -24.71 -11.44 -14.39
N LEU A 235 -23.72 -11.66 -13.52
CA LEU A 235 -22.51 -10.85 -13.39
C LEU A 235 -21.34 -11.51 -14.12
N PHE A 236 -20.70 -10.73 -14.97
CA PHE A 236 -19.49 -11.09 -15.70
C PHE A 236 -18.36 -10.13 -15.33
N GLN A 237 -17.12 -10.62 -15.41
CA GLN A 237 -15.93 -9.81 -15.45
C GLN A 237 -15.48 -9.73 -16.91
N GLU A 238 -15.46 -8.53 -17.45
CA GLU A 238 -15.01 -8.16 -18.77
C GLU A 238 -13.57 -7.66 -18.68
N SER A 239 -12.65 -8.25 -19.45
CA SER A 239 -11.23 -7.91 -19.49
C SER A 239 -10.76 -7.82 -20.94
N SER A 240 -9.73 -7.04 -21.26
CA SER A 240 -9.09 -7.01 -22.58
C SER A 240 -7.60 -7.31 -22.48
N ASP A 241 -7.02 -7.92 -23.52
CA ASP A 241 -5.58 -8.17 -23.61
C ASP A 241 -4.75 -6.90 -23.92
N ALA A 242 -5.41 -5.82 -24.37
CA ALA A 242 -4.78 -4.52 -24.61
C ALA A 242 -5.13 -3.48 -23.53
N ALA A 243 -6.18 -3.71 -22.74
CA ALA A 243 -6.55 -2.83 -21.63
C ALA A 243 -5.93 -3.28 -20.31
N ASN A 244 -5.58 -2.32 -19.46
CA ASN A 244 -5.08 -2.59 -18.10
C ASN A 244 -6.20 -2.61 -17.04
N GLU A 245 -7.47 -2.54 -17.46
CA GLU A 245 -8.61 -2.39 -16.57
C GLU A 245 -9.67 -3.45 -16.88
N ASP A 246 -10.12 -4.11 -15.81
CA ASP A 246 -11.24 -5.06 -15.84
C ASP A 246 -12.50 -4.38 -15.32
N TYR A 247 -13.64 -4.77 -15.86
CA TYR A 247 -14.96 -4.26 -15.47
C TYR A 247 -15.88 -5.40 -15.06
N TYR A 248 -16.72 -5.15 -14.07
CA TYR A 248 -17.84 -6.02 -13.75
C TYR A 248 -19.08 -5.52 -14.46
N THR A 249 -19.69 -6.35 -15.29
CA THR A 249 -20.84 -6.02 -16.14
C THR A 249 -22.01 -6.96 -15.87
N PHE A 250 -23.23 -6.47 -16.06
CA PHE A 250 -24.45 -7.22 -15.73
C PHE A 250 -25.26 -7.53 -16.98
N TYR A 251 -25.80 -8.74 -17.05
CA TYR A 251 -26.55 -9.25 -18.19
C TYR A 251 -27.92 -9.77 -17.76
N ASP A 252 -28.92 -9.52 -18.59
CA ASP A 252 -30.22 -10.19 -18.49
C ASP A 252 -30.08 -11.64 -18.96
N PRO A 253 -30.33 -12.65 -18.10
CA PRO A 253 -30.15 -14.05 -18.47
C PRO A 253 -31.12 -14.53 -19.57
N ALA A 254 -32.32 -13.96 -19.65
CA ALA A 254 -33.35 -14.42 -20.59
C ALA A 254 -33.09 -13.92 -22.02
N ASN A 255 -32.50 -12.73 -22.18
CA ASN A 255 -32.31 -12.11 -23.49
C ASN A 255 -30.84 -11.89 -23.87
N GLY A 256 -29.90 -12.15 -22.95
CA GLY A 256 -28.47 -11.92 -23.16
C GLY A 256 -28.08 -10.46 -23.36
N ALA A 257 -28.94 -9.52 -22.93
CA ALA A 257 -28.69 -8.10 -23.09
C ALA A 257 -27.78 -7.59 -21.95
N LYS A 258 -26.65 -6.96 -22.31
CA LYS A 258 -25.83 -6.17 -21.37
C LYS A 258 -26.65 -4.99 -20.86
N CYS A 259 -26.72 -4.85 -19.54
CA CYS A 259 -27.40 -3.75 -18.86
C CYS A 259 -26.46 -2.54 -18.74
N ASP A 260 -27.02 -1.34 -18.57
CA ASP A 260 -26.26 -0.10 -18.36
C ASP A 260 -25.80 0.03 -16.89
N ILE A 261 -25.18 -1.04 -16.40
CA ILE A 261 -24.72 -1.22 -15.02
C ILE A 261 -23.32 -1.78 -15.11
N TYR A 262 -22.39 -1.13 -14.42
CA TYR A 262 -21.01 -1.59 -14.36
C TYR A 262 -20.34 -1.16 -13.05
N ALA A 263 -19.30 -1.90 -12.68
CA ALA A 263 -18.43 -1.55 -11.58
C ALA A 263 -16.96 -1.80 -11.95
N VAL A 264 -16.07 -0.88 -11.57
CA VAL A 264 -14.61 -0.98 -11.84
C VAL A 264 -13.92 -1.89 -10.80
N GLY A 265 -14.60 -2.20 -9.70
CA GLY A 265 -14.19 -3.21 -8.73
C GLY A 265 -15.35 -4.14 -8.43
N TYR A 266 -15.11 -5.20 -7.66
CA TYR A 266 -16.13 -6.17 -7.30
C TYR A 266 -17.36 -5.46 -6.73
N PRO A 267 -18.57 -5.70 -7.26
CA PRO A 267 -19.74 -4.95 -6.84
C PRO A 267 -20.28 -5.43 -5.50
N GLN A 268 -20.53 -4.48 -4.58
CA GLN A 268 -21.30 -4.71 -3.36
C GLN A 268 -22.71 -4.15 -3.56
N ILE A 269 -23.68 -5.05 -3.64
CA ILE A 269 -25.09 -4.72 -3.84
C ILE A 269 -25.75 -4.64 -2.47
N LEU A 270 -26.43 -3.54 -2.18
CA LEU A 270 -27.21 -3.35 -0.95
C LEU A 270 -28.71 -3.32 -1.30
N PRO A 271 -29.42 -4.47 -1.23
CA PRO A 271 -30.81 -4.60 -1.64
C PRO A 271 -31.75 -3.63 -0.90
N THR A 272 -31.50 -3.41 0.39
CA THR A 272 -32.38 -2.60 1.26
C THR A 272 -32.44 -1.12 0.87
N LYS A 273 -31.60 -0.67 -0.07
CA LYS A 273 -31.51 0.72 -0.53
C LYS A 273 -31.49 0.86 -2.05
N ASP A 274 -31.65 -0.23 -2.80
CA ASP A 274 -31.46 -0.26 -4.25
C ASP A 274 -30.09 0.31 -4.65
N ARG A 275 -29.00 -0.13 -3.99
CA ARG A 275 -27.66 0.42 -4.22
C ARG A 275 -26.70 -0.60 -4.78
N LEU A 276 -25.82 -0.09 -5.63
CA LEU A 276 -24.60 -0.73 -6.10
C LEU A 276 -23.43 0.12 -5.61
N SER A 277 -22.37 -0.51 -5.14
CA SER A 277 -21.14 0.18 -4.76
C SER A 277 -19.94 -0.65 -5.15
N TRP A 278 -18.79 -0.01 -5.24
CA TRP A 278 -17.51 -0.68 -5.40
C TRP A 278 -16.38 0.16 -4.83
N VAL A 279 -15.28 -0.52 -4.55
CA VAL A 279 -14.00 0.09 -4.24
C VAL A 279 -12.95 -0.41 -5.21
N THR A 280 -12.02 0.45 -5.60
CA THR A 280 -10.90 0.05 -6.45
C THR A 280 -9.63 0.84 -6.11
N SER A 281 -8.49 0.32 -6.53
CA SER A 281 -7.21 1.01 -6.44
C SER A 281 -7.04 1.91 -7.67
N ASN A 282 -6.95 3.22 -7.46
CA ASN A 282 -6.80 4.18 -8.55
C ASN A 282 -5.40 4.09 -9.18
N SER A 283 -5.24 4.09 -10.50
CA SER A 283 -3.91 3.95 -11.13
C SER A 283 -2.92 5.08 -10.77
N SER A 284 -3.42 6.26 -10.39
CA SER A 284 -2.62 7.42 -9.98
C SER A 284 -2.36 7.44 -8.47
N VAL A 285 -3.40 7.65 -7.65
CA VAL A 285 -3.22 7.88 -6.20
C VAL A 285 -4.37 7.24 -5.41
N GLY A 286 -3.99 6.42 -4.42
CA GLY A 286 -4.91 5.85 -3.43
C GLY A 286 -6.03 4.99 -4.02
N SER A 287 -7.27 5.21 -3.57
CA SER A 287 -8.41 4.34 -3.84
C SER A 287 -9.69 5.10 -4.11
N ASP A 288 -10.50 4.57 -5.01
CA ASP A 288 -11.82 5.10 -5.32
C ASP A 288 -12.89 4.33 -4.54
N PHE A 289 -13.87 5.06 -4.01
CA PHE A 289 -15.09 4.52 -3.42
C PHE A 289 -16.29 5.13 -4.15
N VAL A 290 -17.15 4.27 -4.69
CA VAL A 290 -18.29 4.69 -5.49
C VAL A 290 -19.57 4.06 -4.94
N VAL A 291 -20.61 4.87 -4.86
CA VAL A 291 -21.97 4.42 -4.54
C VAL A 291 -22.93 4.95 -5.60
N CYS A 292 -23.70 4.04 -6.16
CA CYS A 292 -24.71 4.30 -7.17
C CYS A 292 -26.08 3.83 -6.69
N LYS A 293 -27.13 4.49 -7.19
CA LYS A 293 -28.50 4.00 -7.12
C LYS A 293 -28.78 3.13 -8.33
N TYR A 294 -29.31 1.93 -8.10
CA TYR A 294 -29.87 1.10 -9.16
C TYR A 294 -31.23 1.65 -9.61
N VAL A 295 -31.44 1.72 -10.93
CA VAL A 295 -32.67 2.21 -11.55
C VAL A 295 -33.27 1.07 -12.38
N ALA A 296 -34.18 0.32 -11.76
CA ALA A 296 -34.75 -0.91 -12.34
C ALA A 296 -35.44 -0.69 -13.69
N GLN A 297 -36.16 0.43 -13.88
CA GLN A 297 -36.86 0.73 -15.14
C GLN A 297 -35.89 0.90 -16.32
N GLU A 298 -34.71 1.44 -16.05
CA GLU A 298 -33.68 1.71 -17.04
C GLU A 298 -32.70 0.53 -17.19
N LYS A 299 -32.80 -0.49 -16.31
CA LYS A 299 -31.75 -1.48 -16.06
C LYS A 299 -30.38 -0.80 -16.01
N GLY A 300 -30.32 0.31 -15.28
CA GLY A 300 -29.17 1.20 -15.25
C GLY A 300 -28.80 1.64 -13.85
N GLN A 301 -27.80 2.52 -13.75
CA GLN A 301 -27.34 3.07 -12.48
C GLN A 301 -27.15 4.59 -12.54
N ARG A 302 -27.29 5.25 -11.39
CA ARG A 302 -27.03 6.69 -11.23
C ARG A 302 -26.03 6.92 -10.10
N ASN A 303 -24.94 7.60 -10.39
CA ASN A 303 -23.89 7.91 -9.41
C ASN A 303 -24.47 8.81 -8.29
N LEU A 304 -24.33 8.38 -7.03
CA LEU A 304 -24.71 9.16 -5.86
C LEU A 304 -23.49 9.82 -5.22
N LEU A 305 -22.42 9.04 -5.04
CA LEU A 305 -21.19 9.46 -4.39
C LEU A 305 -20.00 8.81 -5.07
N TYR A 306 -19.00 9.61 -5.40
CA TYR A 306 -17.65 9.20 -5.77
C TYR A 306 -16.67 9.90 -4.83
N VAL A 307 -15.68 9.17 -4.34
CA VAL A 307 -14.60 9.69 -3.50
C VAL A 307 -13.28 9.07 -3.91
N ASN A 308 -12.27 9.91 -4.17
CA ASN A 308 -10.89 9.47 -4.38
C ASN A 308 -10.06 9.68 -3.11
N PHE A 309 -9.92 8.63 -2.30
CA PHE A 309 -9.01 8.61 -1.16
C PHE A 309 -7.56 8.56 -1.61
N THR A 310 -6.65 9.15 -0.85
CA THR A 310 -5.26 9.35 -1.29
C THR A 310 -4.25 8.39 -0.66
N ASN A 311 -4.53 7.89 0.53
CA ASN A 311 -3.49 7.37 1.44
C ASN A 311 -3.52 5.85 1.68
N PHE A 312 -4.31 5.09 0.91
CA PHE A 312 -4.35 3.62 0.98
C PHE A 312 -4.76 3.02 -0.36
N LYS A 313 -4.50 1.72 -0.54
CA LYS A 313 -4.93 0.92 -1.70
C LYS A 313 -5.91 -0.15 -1.29
N ILE A 314 -6.82 -0.55 -2.18
CA ILE A 314 -7.68 -1.71 -1.94
C ILE A 314 -6.82 -2.96 -2.07
N ALA A 315 -6.86 -3.80 -1.04
CA ALA A 315 -6.07 -5.03 -1.00
C ALA A 315 -6.76 -6.16 -1.75
N ASP A 316 -8.08 -6.25 -1.62
CA ASP A 316 -8.94 -7.23 -2.25
C ASP A 316 -10.36 -6.65 -2.23
N ASP A 317 -10.88 -6.29 -3.41
CA ASP A 317 -12.20 -5.68 -3.58
C ASP A 317 -13.35 -6.64 -3.22
N LYS A 318 -13.14 -7.96 -3.31
CA LYS A 318 -14.08 -8.99 -2.86
C LYS A 318 -14.18 -9.06 -1.34
N LYS A 319 -13.20 -8.50 -0.62
CA LYS A 319 -13.19 -8.29 0.83
C LYS A 319 -13.69 -6.90 1.21
N ALA A 320 -14.68 -6.40 0.49
CA ALA A 320 -15.42 -5.21 0.87
C ALA A 320 -16.90 -5.54 1.01
N PHE A 321 -17.58 -4.92 1.98
CA PHE A 321 -18.98 -5.22 2.27
C PHE A 321 -19.70 -4.12 3.07
N TRP A 322 -21.03 -4.10 2.97
CA TRP A 322 -21.89 -3.29 3.85
C TRP A 322 -22.27 -4.06 5.12
N ALA A 323 -21.93 -3.50 6.29
CA ALA A 323 -22.37 -4.04 7.58
C ALA A 323 -23.77 -3.54 7.97
N ASP A 324 -24.13 -2.34 7.53
CA ASP A 324 -25.46 -1.76 7.69
C ASP A 324 -25.74 -0.76 6.55
N GLN A 325 -26.80 0.06 6.68
CA GLN A 325 -27.22 1.00 5.63
C GLN A 325 -26.22 2.12 5.31
N ASN A 326 -25.30 2.42 6.23
CA ASN A 326 -24.35 3.53 6.16
C ASN A 326 -22.90 3.12 6.49
N THR A 327 -22.67 1.86 6.90
CA THR A 327 -21.35 1.36 7.28
C THR A 327 -20.80 0.39 6.24
N PHE A 328 -19.66 0.75 5.66
CA PHE A 328 -18.91 -0.05 4.70
C PHE A 328 -17.55 -0.44 5.26
N TYR A 329 -17.14 -1.68 5.06
CA TYR A 329 -15.83 -2.19 5.45
C TYR A 329 -15.04 -2.60 4.22
N ALA A 330 -13.72 -2.43 4.27
CA ALA A 330 -12.81 -2.89 3.23
C ALA A 330 -11.46 -3.32 3.80
N ALA A 331 -10.84 -4.29 3.12
CA ALA A 331 -9.43 -4.64 3.30
C ALA A 331 -8.53 -3.76 2.43
N VAL A 332 -7.46 -3.21 3.01
CA VAL A 332 -6.59 -2.22 2.37
C VAL A 332 -5.11 -2.46 2.67
N TYR A 333 -4.24 -1.83 1.87
CA TYR A 333 -2.81 -1.72 2.12
C TYR A 333 -2.41 -0.26 2.46
N PRO A 334 -1.49 -0.07 3.43
CA PRO A 334 -1.13 1.24 3.98
C PRO A 334 -0.23 2.16 3.13
N LEU A 335 -0.12 1.94 1.80
CA LEU A 335 0.26 2.90 0.74
C LEU A 335 0.41 2.16 -0.61
N ASN A 336 0.69 2.91 -1.68
CA ASN A 336 0.94 2.50 -3.07
C ASN A 336 2.18 1.60 -3.28
N SER A 337 2.58 0.77 -2.32
CA SER A 337 3.71 -0.11 -2.54
C SER A 337 3.27 -1.36 -3.32
N ALA A 338 4.11 -1.84 -4.22
CA ALA A 338 4.00 -3.21 -4.71
C ALA A 338 4.40 -4.19 -3.60
N SER A 339 3.87 -5.42 -3.62
CA SER A 339 4.43 -6.50 -2.81
C SER A 339 5.90 -6.66 -3.17
N ALA A 340 6.74 -6.56 -2.17
CA ALA A 340 8.16 -6.85 -2.30
C ALA A 340 8.35 -8.32 -2.68
N SER A 341 9.33 -8.65 -3.53
CA SER A 341 9.54 -10.04 -3.97
C SER A 341 9.77 -10.94 -2.76
N GLY A 342 8.90 -11.95 -2.57
CA GLY A 342 8.92 -12.86 -1.43
C GLY A 342 8.46 -12.26 -0.08
N LYS A 343 7.91 -11.05 -0.06
CA LYS A 343 7.43 -10.36 1.16
C LYS A 343 5.98 -9.90 0.97
N THR A 344 5.09 -10.42 1.80
CA THR A 344 3.67 -10.05 1.80
C THR A 344 3.47 -8.75 2.57
N GLN A 345 2.74 -7.79 2.00
CA GLN A 345 2.35 -6.59 2.72
C GLN A 345 1.34 -6.91 3.82
N LYS A 346 1.43 -6.18 4.91
CA LYS A 346 0.44 -6.29 5.98
C LYS A 346 -0.86 -5.62 5.55
N MET A 347 -1.88 -6.45 5.38
CA MET A 347 -3.25 -5.98 5.20
C MET A 347 -3.72 -5.25 6.47
N ALA A 348 -4.43 -4.16 6.26
CA ALA A 348 -5.17 -3.43 7.28
C ALA A 348 -6.65 -3.39 6.90
N PHE A 349 -7.50 -2.97 7.85
CA PHE A 349 -8.94 -2.95 7.65
C PHE A 349 -9.47 -1.56 7.98
N ILE A 350 -10.38 -1.07 7.15
CA ILE A 350 -11.02 0.22 7.35
C ILE A 350 -12.53 0.07 7.51
N LYS A 351 -13.11 1.01 8.27
CA LYS A 351 -14.53 1.24 8.37
C LYS A 351 -14.83 2.63 7.83
N ILE A 352 -15.67 2.71 6.80
CA ILE A 352 -16.25 3.94 6.27
C ILE A 352 -17.67 4.05 6.84
N GLN A 353 -17.94 5.13 7.55
CA GLN A 353 -19.26 5.46 8.09
C GLN A 353 -19.79 6.70 7.36
N LEU A 354 -20.86 6.55 6.59
CA LEU A 354 -21.51 7.67 5.92
C LEU A 354 -22.47 8.39 6.86
N LYS A 355 -22.58 9.71 6.69
CA LYS A 355 -23.57 10.54 7.40
C LYS A 355 -24.98 10.24 6.89
N GLU A 356 -25.96 10.41 7.76
CA GLU A 356 -27.37 10.32 7.37
C GLU A 356 -27.70 11.32 6.25
N GLY A 357 -28.52 10.90 5.29
CA GLY A 357 -28.95 11.72 4.16
C GLY A 357 -27.90 11.88 3.04
N VAL A 358 -26.68 11.37 3.22
CA VAL A 358 -25.68 11.34 2.15
C VAL A 358 -26.17 10.44 1.03
N LEU A 359 -26.55 9.21 1.36
CA LEU A 359 -27.00 8.25 0.35
C LEU A 359 -28.51 8.15 0.22
#